data_AF-A0A819XV93-F1
#
_entry.id   AF-A0A819XV93-F1
#
_cell.length_a   1.000
_cell.length_b   1.000
_cell.length_c   1.000
_cell.angle_alpha   90.00
_cell.angle_beta   90.00
_cell.angle_gamma   90.00
#
_symmetry.space_group_name_H-M   'P 1'
#
loop_
_entity.id
_entity.type
_entity.pdbx_description
1 polymer ?
#
loop_
_entity_poly.entity_id
_entity_poly.type
_entity_poly.pdbx_seq_one_letter_code
_entity_poly.pdbx_strand_id
1 'polypeptide(L)'
;MLDLSIFNSYLLYKINTGEKIRFTVYRLQLIREILEVYSIPKPTIDRPALTYQPTRLTAKHFPSLVPQTMHRKAPQKIDVVCAHASRRLRKRTDSRYMCKDCDVGLCVVNCFKEFHTLLHF
;
A
#
# COMPACT_ATOMS: atom_id res chain seq x y z
N MET A 1 -39.36 1.77 -31.13
CA MET A 1 -39.10 0.39 -31.61
C MET A 1 -38.78 -0.56 -30.47
N LEU A 2 -37.84 -0.25 -29.55
CA LEU A 2 -37.47 -1.14 -28.44
C LEU A 2 -38.63 -1.50 -27.48
N ASP A 3 -39.46 -0.54 -27.06
CA ASP A 3 -40.56 -0.83 -26.13
C ASP A 3 -41.58 -1.82 -26.70
N LEU A 4 -41.85 -1.71 -28.01
CA LEU A 4 -42.73 -2.63 -28.72
C LEU A 4 -42.12 -4.03 -28.80
N SER A 5 -40.82 -4.13 -29.07
CA SER A 5 -40.10 -5.41 -29.08
C SER A 5 -40.12 -6.10 -27.72
N ILE A 6 -39.89 -5.36 -26.63
CA ILE A 6 -39.91 -5.88 -25.24
C ILE A 6 -41.33 -6.33 -24.85
N PHE A 7 -42.34 -5.58 -25.27
CA PHE A 7 -43.73 -5.97 -25.01
C PHE A 7 -44.13 -7.23 -25.81
N ASN A 8 -43.73 -7.31 -27.08
CA ASN A 8 -43.99 -8.47 -27.92
C ASN A 8 -43.27 -9.73 -27.38
N SER A 9 -42.01 -9.60 -26.93
CA SER A 9 -41.28 -10.71 -26.33
C SER A 9 -41.92 -11.18 -25.01
N TYR A 10 -42.48 -10.26 -24.22
CA TYR A 10 -43.28 -10.59 -23.03
C TYR A 10 -44.54 -11.39 -23.36
N LEU A 11 -45.29 -10.98 -24.41
CA LEU A 11 -46.48 -11.72 -24.84
C LEU A 11 -46.12 -13.14 -25.29
N LEU A 12 -45.05 -13.28 -26.09
CA LEU A 12 -44.55 -14.59 -26.52
C LEU A 12 -44.13 -15.46 -25.33
N TYR A 13 -43.43 -14.90 -24.36
CA TYR A 13 -43.04 -15.60 -23.14
C TYR A 13 -44.27 -16.18 -22.42
N LYS A 14 -45.31 -15.36 -22.22
CA LYS A 14 -46.54 -15.76 -21.54
C LYS A 14 -47.31 -16.86 -22.29
N ILE A 15 -47.34 -16.80 -23.62
CA ILE A 15 -47.97 -17.83 -24.45
C ILE A 15 -47.21 -19.15 -24.34
N ASN A 16 -45.87 -19.10 -24.38
CA ASN A 16 -45.03 -20.29 -24.44
C ASN A 16 -44.88 -20.99 -23.07
N THR A 17 -44.77 -20.24 -21.97
CA THR A 17 -44.60 -20.82 -20.62
C THR A 17 -45.93 -21.03 -19.89
N GLY A 18 -46.99 -20.33 -20.30
CA GLY A 18 -48.26 -20.31 -19.59
C GLY A 18 -48.22 -19.53 -18.26
N GLU A 19 -47.08 -18.93 -17.91
CA GLU A 19 -46.90 -18.25 -16.64
C GLU A 19 -47.58 -16.89 -16.59
N LYS A 20 -48.23 -16.59 -15.45
CA LYS A 20 -48.83 -15.28 -15.19
C LYS A 20 -47.87 -14.40 -14.41
N ILE A 21 -46.84 -13.88 -15.09
CA ILE A 21 -45.93 -12.88 -14.51
C ILE A 21 -46.38 -11.44 -14.84
N ARG A 22 -46.02 -10.49 -13.98
CA ARG A 22 -46.24 -9.06 -14.26
C ARG A 22 -45.19 -8.56 -15.26
N PHE A 23 -45.56 -7.62 -16.12
CA PHE A 23 -44.63 -7.05 -17.11
C PHE A 23 -43.38 -6.40 -16.47
N THR A 24 -43.52 -5.82 -15.28
CA THR A 24 -42.38 -5.25 -14.53
C THR A 24 -41.36 -6.31 -14.10
N VAL A 25 -41.85 -7.48 -13.68
CA VAL A 25 -41.01 -8.62 -13.28
C VAL A 25 -40.28 -9.17 -14.50
N TYR A 26 -41.00 -9.34 -15.62
CA TYR A 26 -40.40 -9.74 -16.89
C TYR A 26 -39.28 -8.80 -17.34
N ARG A 27 -39.53 -7.48 -17.31
CA ARG A 27 -38.52 -6.48 -17.68
C ARG A 27 -37.28 -6.55 -16.81
N LEU A 28 -37.44 -6.72 -15.50
CA LEU A 28 -36.30 -6.87 -14.59
C LEU A 28 -35.49 -8.12 -14.89
N GLN A 29 -36.16 -9.24 -15.18
CA GLN A 29 -35.50 -10.48 -15.54
C GLN A 29 -34.74 -10.34 -16.87
N LEU A 30 -35.38 -9.77 -17.89
CA LEU A 30 -34.75 -9.51 -19.18
C LEU A 30 -33.49 -8.63 -19.04
N ILE A 31 -33.55 -7.59 -18.20
CA ILE A 31 -32.38 -6.73 -17.92
C ILE A 31 -31.25 -7.54 -17.27
N ARG A 32 -31.57 -8.41 -16.29
CA ARG A 32 -30.56 -9.26 -15.63
C ARG A 32 -29.89 -10.20 -16.62
N GLU A 33 -30.68 -10.88 -17.46
CA GLU A 33 -30.16 -11.81 -18.47
C GLU A 33 -29.26 -11.09 -19.50
N ILE A 34 -29.68 -9.91 -19.97
CA ILE A 34 -28.86 -9.08 -20.87
C ILE A 34 -27.55 -8.67 -20.18
N LEU A 35 -27.62 -8.27 -18.91
CA LEU A 35 -26.41 -7.93 -18.15
C LEU A 35 -25.53 -9.15 -17.94
N GLU A 36 -26.06 -10.33 -17.64
CA GLU A 36 -25.25 -11.55 -17.48
C GLU A 36 -24.51 -11.92 -18.76
N VAL A 37 -25.15 -11.79 -19.92
CA VAL A 37 -24.54 -12.14 -21.22
C VAL A 37 -23.53 -11.09 -21.68
N TYR A 38 -23.83 -9.80 -21.46
CA TYR A 38 -23.08 -8.70 -22.06
C TYR A 38 -22.36 -7.79 -21.05
N SER A 39 -22.38 -8.10 -19.75
CA SER A 39 -21.59 -7.34 -18.79
C SER A 39 -20.11 -7.60 -19.06
N ILE A 40 -19.44 -6.60 -19.62
CA ILE A 40 -18.00 -6.47 -19.47
C ILE A 40 -17.79 -6.27 -17.97
N PRO A 41 -16.93 -7.05 -17.30
CA PRO A 41 -16.58 -6.77 -15.91
C PRO A 41 -16.14 -5.32 -15.87
N LYS A 42 -16.95 -4.47 -15.22
CA LYS A 42 -16.46 -3.14 -14.85
C LYS A 42 -15.20 -3.44 -14.05
N PRO A 43 -14.05 -2.82 -14.37
CA PRO A 43 -12.96 -2.86 -13.43
C PRO A 43 -13.59 -2.41 -12.13
N THR A 44 -13.61 -3.32 -11.15
CA THR A 44 -13.82 -2.89 -9.80
C THR A 44 -12.76 -1.81 -9.66
N ILE A 45 -13.18 -0.56 -9.57
CA ILE A 45 -12.42 0.38 -8.76
C ILE A 45 -12.63 -0.19 -7.37
N ASP A 46 -11.95 -1.30 -7.11
CA ASP A 46 -11.55 -1.68 -5.79
C ASP A 46 -10.88 -0.41 -5.35
N ARG A 47 -11.60 0.37 -4.51
CA ARG A 47 -10.94 1.21 -3.53
C ARG A 47 -9.83 0.31 -3.05
N PRO A 48 -8.54 0.61 -3.33
CA PRO A 48 -7.49 -0.33 -3.09
C PRO A 48 -7.72 -0.79 -1.67
N ALA A 49 -7.97 -2.10 -1.52
CA ALA A 49 -7.89 -2.72 -0.22
C ALA A 49 -6.60 -2.19 0.39
N LEU A 50 -6.53 -2.05 1.70
CA LEU A 50 -5.34 -1.58 2.39
C LEU A 50 -4.14 -2.56 2.23
N THR A 51 -3.92 -3.15 1.06
CA THR A 51 -2.67 -3.72 0.56
C THR A 51 -1.60 -2.66 0.33
N TYR A 52 -1.91 -1.38 0.54
CA TYR A 52 -0.88 -0.40 0.88
C TYR A 52 -0.42 -0.70 2.30
N GLN A 53 0.45 -1.72 2.47
CA GLN A 53 1.33 -1.76 3.63
C GLN A 53 2.06 -0.42 3.60
N PRO A 54 1.73 0.53 4.50
CA PRO A 54 2.32 1.83 4.40
C PRO A 54 3.81 1.62 4.62
N THR A 55 4.65 2.07 3.68
CA THR A 55 6.12 1.90 3.72
C THR A 55 6.71 2.33 5.06
N ARG A 56 6.02 3.22 5.78
CA ARG A 56 6.24 3.56 7.19
C ARG A 56 6.25 2.34 8.16
N LEU A 57 5.81 1.14 7.79
CA LEU A 57 5.78 -0.02 8.69
C LEU A 57 6.85 -1.06 8.35
N THR A 58 7.44 -1.02 7.15
CA THR A 58 8.32 -2.10 6.66
C THR A 58 9.78 -1.67 6.43
N ALA A 59 10.06 -0.42 6.09
CA ALA A 59 11.40 0.04 5.72
C ALA A 59 11.97 1.07 6.70
N LYS A 60 12.13 0.72 7.98
CA LYS A 60 12.57 1.69 9.00
C LYS A 60 13.81 1.27 9.76
N HIS A 61 14.88 2.02 9.51
CA HIS A 61 16.05 2.11 10.38
C HIS A 61 15.79 3.11 11.49
N PHE A 62 15.76 2.65 12.73
CA PHE A 62 15.47 3.49 13.89
C PHE A 62 16.72 3.71 14.74
N PRO A 63 16.88 4.91 15.33
CA PRO A 63 17.88 5.13 16.34
C PRO A 63 17.68 4.23 17.55
N SER A 64 18.75 3.57 17.96
CA SER A 64 18.79 2.75 19.15
C SER A 64 20.03 3.04 19.97
N LEU A 65 20.03 2.73 21.26
CA LEU A 65 21.22 2.88 22.08
C LEU A 65 22.23 1.78 21.77
N VAL A 66 23.52 2.14 21.78
CA VAL A 66 24.61 1.14 21.70
C VAL A 66 24.49 0.19 22.90
N PRO A 67 24.46 -1.14 22.68
CA PRO A 67 24.24 -2.11 23.74
C PRO A 67 25.36 -2.05 24.77
N GLN A 68 24.98 -2.06 26.05
CA GLN A 68 25.94 -2.12 27.15
C GLN A 68 26.73 -3.41 27.11
N THR A 69 28.03 -3.31 27.41
CA THR A 69 28.88 -4.48 27.63
C THR A 69 29.23 -4.55 29.11
N MET A 70 29.61 -5.74 29.60
CA MET A 70 29.98 -5.96 31.01
C MET A 70 31.03 -4.96 31.54
N HIS A 71 31.85 -4.42 30.64
CA HIS A 71 32.93 -3.50 30.96
C HIS A 71 32.58 -2.02 30.76
N ARG A 72 31.47 -1.66 30.08
CA ARG A 72 31.09 -0.26 29.81
C ARG A 72 29.59 -0.04 29.92
N LYS A 73 29.19 0.76 30.92
CA LYS A 73 27.80 1.17 31.19
C LYS A 73 27.22 2.13 30.14
N ALA A 74 28.05 2.89 29.43
CA ALA A 74 27.61 3.82 28.39
C ALA A 74 28.54 3.72 27.17
N PRO A 75 28.45 2.65 26.38
CA PRO A 75 29.28 2.50 25.20
C PRO A 75 28.85 3.48 24.11
N GLN A 76 29.83 3.85 23.29
CA GLN A 76 29.65 4.72 22.15
C GLN A 76 30.33 4.08 20.93
N LYS A 77 29.77 4.32 19.74
CA LYS A 77 30.36 3.95 18.46
C LYS A 77 30.75 5.21 17.70
N ILE A 78 31.82 5.14 16.91
CA ILE A 78 32.23 6.24 16.04
C ILE A 78 31.08 6.54 15.07
N ASP A 79 30.75 7.83 14.92
CA ASP A 79 29.83 8.30 13.91
C ASP A 79 30.50 8.27 12.54
N VAL A 80 30.04 7.35 11.68
CA VAL A 80 30.61 7.14 10.35
C VAL A 80 30.37 8.33 9.42
N VAL A 81 29.25 9.04 9.55
CA VAL A 81 28.92 10.20 8.71
C VAL A 81 29.73 11.41 9.12
N CYS A 82 29.93 11.67 10.40
CA CYS A 82 30.81 12.74 10.86
C CYS A 82 32.28 12.45 10.56
N ALA A 83 32.72 11.21 10.72
CA ALA A 83 34.11 10.80 10.47
C ALA A 83 34.48 10.84 8.98
N HIS A 84 33.57 10.43 8.10
CA HIS A 84 33.80 10.32 6.66
C HIS A 84 33.08 11.37 5.82
N ALA A 85 32.56 12.43 6.46
CA ALA A 85 31.85 13.51 5.79
C ALA A 85 32.59 14.01 4.54
N SER A 86 31.88 14.02 3.43
CA SER A 86 32.30 14.65 2.17
C SER A 86 31.63 16.01 1.97
N ARG A 87 30.44 16.20 2.55
CA ARG A 87 29.62 17.41 2.38
C ARG A 87 29.83 18.48 3.46
N ARG A 88 30.62 18.17 4.49
CA ARG A 88 30.91 19.06 5.63
C ARG A 88 32.29 18.73 6.20
N LEU A 89 32.76 19.57 7.12
CA LEU A 89 34.03 19.36 7.80
C LEU A 89 34.04 18.01 8.52
N ARG A 90 35.06 17.21 8.26
CA ARG A 90 35.27 15.93 8.93
C ARG A 90 35.54 16.16 10.40
N LYS A 91 34.77 15.48 11.24
CA LYS A 91 34.92 15.52 12.70
C LYS A 91 34.73 14.13 13.26
N ARG A 92 35.77 13.61 13.92
CA ARG A 92 35.62 12.38 14.68
C ARG A 92 34.71 12.66 15.88
N THR A 93 33.56 11.99 15.91
CA THR A 93 32.55 12.12 16.97
C THR A 93 32.08 10.71 17.34
N ASP A 94 31.89 10.46 18.62
CA ASP A 94 31.34 9.19 19.11
C ASP A 94 29.87 9.38 19.51
N SER A 95 28.99 8.50 19.01
CA SER A 95 27.56 8.53 19.27
C SER A 95 27.15 7.42 20.25
N ARG A 96 26.24 7.77 21.17
CA ARG A 96 25.53 6.79 22.01
C ARG A 96 24.42 6.05 21.26
N TYR A 97 24.11 6.51 20.05
CA TYR A 97 23.06 5.96 19.21
C TYR A 97 23.65 5.24 17.99
N MET A 98 22.98 4.17 17.59
CA MET A 98 23.33 3.34 16.44
C MET A 98 22.08 2.88 15.70
N CYS A 99 22.24 2.62 14.41
CA CYS A 99 21.27 1.85 13.64
C CYS A 99 21.56 0.36 13.89
N LYS A 100 20.60 -0.41 14.43
CA LYS A 100 20.81 -1.84 14.70
C LYS A 100 20.94 -2.65 13.42
N ASP A 101 20.11 -2.35 12.43
CA ASP A 101 20.07 -3.15 11.20
C ASP A 101 21.33 -2.97 10.36
N CYS A 102 21.98 -1.80 10.45
CA CYS A 102 23.23 -1.49 9.73
C CYS A 102 24.48 -1.60 10.62
N ASP A 103 24.32 -1.83 11.92
CA ASP A 103 25.38 -1.87 12.94
C ASP A 103 26.35 -0.66 13.01
N VAL A 104 25.92 0.52 12.54
CA VAL A 104 26.73 1.75 12.51
C VAL A 104 26.36 2.73 13.61
N GLY A 105 27.37 3.41 14.18
CA GLY A 105 27.18 4.56 15.07
C GLY A 105 26.79 5.80 14.28
N LEU A 106 25.74 6.51 14.72
CA LEU A 106 25.21 7.69 14.04
C LEU A 106 24.65 8.68 15.07
N CYS A 107 24.88 9.98 14.88
CA CYS A 107 24.25 11.04 15.64
C CYS A 107 22.77 11.09 15.28
N VAL A 108 21.91 11.21 16.30
CA VAL A 108 20.45 11.27 16.13
C VAL A 108 20.04 12.39 15.18
N VAL A 109 20.72 13.54 15.29
CA VAL A 109 20.46 14.70 14.46
C VAL A 109 21.25 14.59 13.15
N ASN A 110 20.53 14.63 12.03
CA ASN A 110 21.01 14.65 10.64
C ASN A 110 21.75 13.39 10.14
N CYS A 111 22.63 12.78 10.92
CA CYS A 111 23.48 11.67 10.45
C CYS A 111 22.69 10.39 10.14
N PHE A 112 21.66 10.07 10.94
CA PHE A 112 20.72 8.99 10.61
C PHE A 112 20.03 9.20 9.26
N LYS A 113 19.53 10.42 9.03
CA LYS A 113 18.87 10.75 7.76
C LYS A 113 19.86 10.66 6.61
N GLU A 114 21.01 11.30 6.73
CA GLU A 114 22.04 11.35 5.68
C GLU A 114 22.50 9.94 5.28
N PHE A 115 22.85 9.10 6.26
CA PHE A 115 23.30 7.72 6.01
C PHE A 115 22.27 6.88 5.26
N HIS A 116 20.98 7.05 5.54
CA HIS A 116 19.90 6.26 4.93
C HIS A 116 19.27 6.89 3.67
N THR A 117 19.68 8.11 3.28
CA THR A 117 19.09 8.82 2.12
C THR A 117 20.09 9.22 1.04
N LEU A 118 21.40 9.21 1.35
CA LEU A 118 22.44 9.67 0.43
C LEU A 118 23.37 8.52 0.07
N LEU A 119 23.71 8.41 -1.22
CA LEU A 119 24.75 7.49 -1.69
C LEU A 119 26.15 7.90 -1.20
N HIS A 120 26.37 9.21 -1.05
CA HIS A 120 27.61 9.82 -0.55
C HIS A 120 27.26 10.88 0.50
N PHE A 121 27.82 10.74 1.70
CA PHE A 121 27.59 11.59 2.88
C PHE A 121 28.88 12.29 3.34
#